data_AF-A0A348PPL8-F1
#
_entry.id   AF-A0A348PPL8-F1
#
_cell.length_a   1.000
_cell.length_b   1.000
_cell.length_c   1.000
_cell.angle_alpha   90.00
_cell.angle_beta   90.00
_cell.angle_gamma   90.00
#
_symmetry.space_group_name_H-M   'P 1'
#
loop_
_entity.id
_entity.type
_entity.pdbx_description
1 polymer ?
#
loop_
_entity_poly.entity_id
_entity_poly.type
_entity_poly.pdbx_seq_one_letter_code
_entity_poly.pdbx_strand_id
1 'polypeptide(L)'
;MLIEALQIIGLILFSSLKFFLAPSTVYLSGYSYFETIAITIVGGALGVFVFFYTGSAIFKYIGDRFSRGRIKSPFNRKNRLIIKVKSSWGLIGLSIITPTLLSIPLGCLLASRYFRNDRRTIPFLMGSVVFWSIVLTTLTALVGPLFD
;
A
#
# COMPACT_ATOMS: atom_id res chain seq x y z
N MET A 1 -20.63 7.22 -20.90
CA MET A 1 -19.45 8.07 -21.20
C MET A 1 -18.97 8.90 -20.00
N LEU A 2 -19.53 10.08 -19.68
CA LEU A 2 -18.98 10.93 -18.59
C LEU A 2 -19.12 10.26 -17.20
N ILE A 3 -20.28 9.66 -16.91
CA ILE A 3 -20.55 9.01 -15.62
C ILE A 3 -19.65 7.79 -15.39
N GLU A 4 -19.47 6.95 -16.41
CA GLU A 4 -18.61 5.76 -16.35
C GLU A 4 -17.14 6.16 -16.12
N ALA A 5 -16.65 7.18 -16.83
CA ALA A 5 -15.30 7.69 -16.61
C ALA A 5 -15.09 8.17 -15.16
N LEU A 6 -16.10 8.85 -14.59
CA LEU A 6 -16.07 9.34 -13.21
C LEU A 6 -16.09 8.18 -12.19
N GLN A 7 -16.85 7.12 -12.47
CA GLN A 7 -16.86 5.90 -11.66
C GLN A 7 -15.50 5.20 -11.66
N ILE A 8 -14.89 5.00 -12.84
CA ILE A 8 -13.56 4.38 -12.95
C ILE A 8 -12.51 5.18 -12.17
N ILE A 9 -12.51 6.50 -12.32
CA ILE A 9 -11.61 7.39 -11.56
C ILE A 9 -11.86 7.24 -10.05
N GLY A 10 -13.13 7.20 -9.63
CA GLY A 10 -13.51 6.95 -8.23
C GLY A 10 -12.97 5.62 -7.70
N LEU A 11 -13.07 4.54 -8.48
CA LEU A 11 -12.58 3.21 -8.11
C LEU A 11 -11.04 3.15 -8.03
N ILE A 12 -10.34 3.85 -8.93
CA ILE A 12 -8.88 4.00 -8.90
C ILE A 12 -8.44 4.77 -7.62
N LEU A 13 -9.15 5.84 -7.27
CA LEU A 13 -8.86 6.59 -6.03
C LEU A 13 -9.21 5.76 -4.79
N PHE A 14 -10.32 5.02 -4.81
CA PHE A 14 -10.73 4.17 -3.71
C PHE A 14 -9.72 3.04 -3.47
N SER A 15 -9.23 2.39 -4.54
CA SER A 15 -8.18 1.36 -4.43
C SER A 15 -6.85 1.88 -3.93
N SER A 16 -6.50 3.13 -4.24
CA SER A 16 -5.32 3.80 -3.69
C SER A 16 -5.40 3.97 -2.16
N LEU A 17 -6.60 4.13 -1.59
CA LEU A 17 -6.83 4.39 -0.17
C LEU A 17 -7.17 3.12 0.63
N LYS A 18 -8.02 2.26 0.07
CA LYS A 18 -8.57 1.05 0.68
C LYS A 18 -8.46 -0.14 -0.29
N PHE A 19 -7.22 -0.52 -0.59
CA PHE A 19 -6.92 -1.60 -1.53
C PHE A 19 -7.61 -2.92 -1.21
N PHE A 20 -7.73 -3.30 0.07
CA PHE A 20 -8.38 -4.53 0.49
C PHE A 20 -9.84 -4.65 -0.01
N LEU A 21 -10.61 -3.56 0.05
CA LEU A 21 -12.01 -3.55 -0.37
C LEU A 21 -12.17 -3.29 -1.88
N ALA A 22 -11.12 -2.85 -2.55
CA ALA A 22 -11.25 -2.36 -3.91
C ALA A 22 -11.65 -3.43 -4.93
N PRO A 23 -11.03 -4.63 -4.97
CA PRO A 23 -11.46 -5.71 -5.85
C PRO A 23 -12.94 -6.06 -5.68
N SER A 24 -13.43 -6.10 -4.44
CA SER A 24 -14.85 -6.32 -4.14
C SER A 24 -15.73 -5.21 -4.70
N THR A 25 -15.40 -3.94 -4.44
CA THR A 25 -16.21 -2.81 -4.95
C THR A 25 -16.22 -2.69 -6.47
N VAL A 26 -15.09 -2.99 -7.14
CA VAL A 26 -14.99 -2.93 -8.60
C VAL A 26 -15.79 -4.07 -9.22
N TYR A 27 -15.67 -5.29 -8.68
CA TYR A 27 -16.42 -6.44 -9.18
C TYR A 27 -17.94 -6.25 -8.99
N LEU A 28 -18.38 -5.78 -7.82
CA LEU A 28 -19.79 -5.47 -7.54
C LEU A 28 -20.32 -4.30 -8.39
N SER A 29 -19.45 -3.48 -8.97
CA SER A 29 -19.85 -2.43 -9.91
C SER A 29 -20.09 -2.96 -11.34
N GLY A 30 -20.00 -4.28 -11.55
CA GLY A 30 -20.29 -4.95 -12.82
C GLY A 30 -19.10 -5.09 -13.76
N TYR A 31 -17.86 -4.79 -13.31
CA TYR A 31 -16.67 -4.96 -14.13
C TYR A 31 -16.23 -6.43 -14.19
N SER A 32 -15.67 -6.83 -15.32
CA SER A 32 -15.15 -8.19 -15.49
C SER A 32 -13.98 -8.49 -14.54
N TYR A 33 -13.66 -9.78 -14.39
CA TYR A 33 -12.52 -10.24 -13.59
C TYR A 33 -11.21 -9.55 -13.98
N PHE A 34 -10.91 -9.47 -15.29
CA PHE A 34 -9.68 -8.86 -15.77
C PHE A 34 -9.68 -7.34 -15.65
N GLU A 35 -10.82 -6.68 -15.87
CA GLU A 35 -10.95 -5.23 -15.64
C GLU A 35 -10.78 -4.89 -14.16
N THR A 36 -11.30 -5.72 -13.27
CA THR A 36 -11.13 -5.58 -11.82
C THR A 36 -9.65 -5.63 -11.42
N ILE A 37 -8.90 -6.60 -11.97
CA ILE A 37 -7.45 -6.68 -11.74
C ILE A 37 -6.76 -5.45 -12.30
N ALA A 38 -7.06 -5.03 -13.53
CA ALA A 38 -6.42 -3.88 -14.16
C ALA A 38 -6.66 -2.59 -13.37
N ILE A 39 -7.91 -2.29 -13.01
CA ILE A 39 -8.30 -1.09 -12.26
C ILE A 39 -7.62 -1.06 -10.89
N THR A 40 -7.60 -2.21 -10.18
CA THR A 40 -7.00 -2.30 -8.84
C THR A 40 -5.47 -2.22 -8.88
N ILE A 41 -4.81 -2.81 -9.88
CA ILE A 41 -3.36 -2.67 -10.07
C ILE A 41 -3.02 -1.21 -10.37
N VAL A 42 -3.74 -0.55 -11.28
CA VAL A 42 -3.49 0.85 -11.64
C VAL A 42 -3.65 1.76 -10.43
N GLY A 43 -4.77 1.66 -9.71
CA GLY A 43 -4.98 2.48 -8.52
C GLY A 43 -4.05 2.12 -7.36
N GLY A 44 -3.76 0.84 -7.15
CA GLY A 44 -2.78 0.41 -6.16
C GLY A 44 -1.38 0.95 -6.44
N ALA A 45 -0.92 0.88 -7.70
CA ALA A 45 0.37 1.40 -8.14
C ALA A 45 0.46 2.93 -8.00
N LEU A 46 -0.60 3.65 -8.42
CA LEU A 46 -0.70 5.10 -8.25
C LEU A 46 -0.65 5.47 -6.77
N GLY A 47 -1.42 4.79 -5.92
CA GLY A 47 -1.38 4.97 -4.47
C GLY A 47 0.02 4.77 -3.91
N VAL A 48 0.71 3.68 -4.29
CA VAL A 48 2.08 3.41 -3.84
C VAL A 48 3.00 4.56 -4.18
N PHE A 49 2.99 5.04 -5.43
CA PHE A 49 3.85 6.16 -5.83
C PHE A 49 3.53 7.44 -5.05
N VAL A 50 2.26 7.84 -5.02
CA VAL A 50 1.83 9.08 -4.37
C VAL A 50 2.18 9.06 -2.88
N PHE A 51 1.80 8.00 -2.15
CA PHE A 51 2.02 7.93 -0.71
C PHE A 51 3.48 7.70 -0.34
N PHE A 52 4.25 6.95 -1.14
CA PHE A 52 5.67 6.73 -0.87
C PHE A 52 6.47 8.02 -1.03
N TYR A 53 6.28 8.76 -2.13
CA TYR A 53 6.99 10.01 -2.36
C TYR A 53 6.52 11.13 -1.43
N THR A 54 5.22 11.26 -1.21
CA THR A 54 4.67 12.25 -0.27
C THR A 54 5.15 11.98 1.14
N GLY A 55 5.12 10.71 1.57
CA GLY A 55 5.67 10.29 2.86
C GLY A 55 7.15 10.63 3.01
N SER A 56 7.94 10.32 1.99
CA SER A 56 9.35 10.64 1.92
C SER A 56 9.63 12.15 2.04
N ALA A 57 8.82 12.99 1.38
CA ALA A 57 8.91 14.44 1.45
C ALA A 57 8.54 14.97 2.84
N ILE A 58 7.43 14.50 3.41
CA ILE A 58 6.99 14.85 4.77
C ILE A 58 8.04 14.48 5.80
N PHE A 59 8.56 13.26 5.78
CA PHE A 59 9.58 12.82 6.74
C PHE A 59 10.91 13.53 6.56
N LYS A 60 11.26 13.96 5.34
CA LYS A 60 12.42 14.84 5.11
C LYS A 60 12.20 16.21 5.73
N TYR A 61 11.08 16.86 5.42
CA TYR A 61 10.77 18.20 5.92
C TYR A 61 10.64 18.26 7.45
N ILE A 62 9.97 17.27 8.04
CA ILE A 62 9.88 17.12 9.50
C ILE A 62 11.24 16.74 10.08
N GLY A 63 11.99 15.84 9.43
CA GLY A 63 13.32 15.43 9.86
C GLY A 63 14.29 16.62 9.94
N ASP A 64 14.30 17.46 8.91
CA ASP A 64 15.18 18.62 8.78
C ASP A 64 14.81 19.74 9.78
N ARG A 65 13.53 19.89 10.15
CA ARG A 65 13.08 20.84 11.18
C ARG A 65 13.17 20.33 12.63
N PHE A 66 12.91 19.04 12.88
CA PHE A 66 12.75 18.49 14.24
C PHE A 66 13.88 17.56 14.69
N SER A 67 14.85 17.17 13.84
CA SER A 67 15.96 16.28 14.24
C SER A 67 17.19 16.97 14.83
N ARG A 68 17.18 18.31 15.00
CA ARG A 68 18.30 19.02 15.65
C ARG A 68 18.45 18.74 17.17
N GLY A 69 17.67 17.83 17.76
CA GLY A 69 17.67 17.64 19.23
C GLY A 69 17.48 16.23 19.78
N ARG A 70 17.50 15.15 18.98
CA ARG A 70 17.40 13.79 19.53
C ARG A 70 18.62 12.94 19.17
N ILE A 71 19.65 13.04 20.01
CA ILE A 71 20.64 11.97 20.16
C ILE A 71 19.86 10.70 20.50
N LYS A 72 19.72 9.78 19.54
CA LYS A 72 19.06 8.50 19.76
C LYS A 72 19.92 7.70 20.73
N SER A 73 19.58 7.73 22.01
CA SER A 73 20.18 6.80 22.97
C SER A 73 19.95 5.36 22.47
N PRO A 74 21.02 4.54 22.32
CA PRO A 74 20.93 3.18 21.78
C PRO A 74 20.27 2.17 22.74
N PHE A 75 19.80 2.64 23.90
CA PHE A 75 19.53 1.78 25.05
C PHE A 75 18.08 1.80 25.57
N ASN A 76 17.08 2.08 24.73
CA ASN A 76 15.69 1.85 25.13
C ASN A 76 15.24 0.46 24.65
N ARG A 77 14.72 -0.39 25.54
CA ARG A 77 14.18 -1.73 25.23
C ARG A 77 13.15 -1.67 24.09
N LYS A 78 12.38 -0.57 24.00
CA LYS A 78 11.45 -0.29 22.90
C LYS A 78 12.18 -0.11 21.56
N ASN A 79 13.32 0.57 21.56
CA ASN A 79 14.16 0.78 20.37
C ASN A 79 14.81 -0.53 19.90
N ARG A 80 15.25 -1.39 20.84
CA ARG A 80 15.75 -2.73 20.50
C ARG A 80 14.67 -3.66 19.97
N LEU A 81 13.43 -3.57 20.48
CA LEU A 81 12.30 -4.33 19.93
C LEU A 81 11.97 -3.88 18.51
N ILE A 82 11.94 -2.56 18.27
CA ILE A 82 11.75 -1.99 16.92
C ILE A 82 12.89 -2.44 15.97
N ILE A 83 14.14 -2.42 16.43
CA ILE A 83 15.29 -2.87 15.65
C ILE A 83 15.25 -4.40 15.42
N LYS A 84 14.83 -5.21 16.40
CA LYS A 84 14.69 -6.68 16.27
C LYS A 84 13.57 -7.06 15.32
N VAL A 85 12.39 -6.44 15.43
CA VAL A 85 11.25 -6.66 14.52
C VAL A 85 11.62 -6.20 13.10
N LYS A 86 12.35 -5.09 12.96
CA LYS A 86 12.93 -4.62 11.69
C LYS A 86 13.98 -5.60 11.13
N SER A 87 14.77 -6.23 12.00
CA SER A 87 15.87 -7.15 11.66
C SER A 87 15.40 -8.57 11.33
N SER A 88 14.24 -9.02 11.79
CA SER A 88 13.77 -10.40 11.56
C SER A 88 12.78 -10.55 10.39
N TRP A 89 12.04 -9.50 10.01
CA TRP A 89 11.05 -9.56 8.92
C TRP A 89 11.34 -8.62 7.73
N GLY A 90 12.28 -7.68 7.85
CA GLY A 90 12.82 -6.89 6.74
C GLY A 90 11.80 -6.15 5.85
N LEU A 91 12.20 -5.84 4.61
CA LEU A 91 11.34 -5.29 3.56
C LEU A 91 10.21 -6.26 3.17
N ILE A 92 10.51 -7.57 3.19
CA ILE A 92 9.65 -8.64 2.67
C ILE A 92 8.41 -8.85 3.54
N GLY A 93 8.60 -8.96 4.87
CA GLY A 93 7.48 -9.08 5.81
C GLY A 93 6.65 -7.81 5.88
N LEU A 94 7.28 -6.64 5.75
CA LEU A 94 6.55 -5.38 5.63
C LEU A 94 5.71 -5.37 4.35
N SER A 95 6.29 -5.70 3.19
CA SER A 95 5.58 -5.71 1.90
C SER A 95 4.48 -6.77 1.79
N ILE A 96 4.59 -7.90 2.50
CA ILE A 96 3.54 -8.95 2.49
C ILE A 96 2.35 -8.55 3.38
N ILE A 97 2.61 -7.95 4.54
CA ILE A 97 1.59 -7.60 5.55
C ILE A 97 0.95 -6.22 5.28
N THR A 98 1.69 -5.28 4.68
CA THR A 98 1.20 -3.89 4.50
C THR A 98 0.03 -3.74 3.53
N PRO A 99 0.01 -4.31 2.31
CA PRO A 99 -1.08 -4.06 1.37
C PRO A 99 -2.43 -4.59 1.86
N THR A 100 -2.41 -5.62 2.72
CA THR A 100 -3.63 -6.26 3.24
C THR A 100 -4.06 -5.82 4.62
N LEU A 101 -3.13 -5.48 5.53
CA LEU A 101 -3.49 -5.18 6.93
C LEU A 101 -3.32 -3.70 7.30
N LEU A 102 -2.47 -2.95 6.59
CA LEU A 102 -2.10 -1.56 6.88
C LEU A 102 -2.18 -0.78 5.58
N SER A 103 -3.41 -0.39 5.19
CA SER A 103 -3.78 0.42 4.02
C SER A 103 -2.60 1.03 3.26
N ILE A 104 -2.56 0.93 1.92
CA ILE A 104 -1.49 1.49 1.05
C ILE A 104 -0.86 2.80 1.58
N PRO A 105 -1.63 3.82 2.05
CA PRO A 105 -1.04 5.02 2.65
C PRO A 105 -0.07 4.73 3.81
N LEU A 106 -0.49 3.93 4.79
CA LEU A 106 0.29 3.58 5.98
C LEU A 106 1.50 2.72 5.63
N GLY A 107 1.31 1.72 4.76
CA GLY A 107 2.40 0.87 4.29
C GLY A 107 3.50 1.66 3.57
N CYS A 108 3.10 2.56 2.67
CA CYS A 108 4.03 3.40 1.91
C CYS A 108 4.69 4.48 2.78
N LEU A 109 3.95 5.06 3.75
CA LEU A 109 4.52 5.99 4.73
C LEU A 109 5.59 5.31 5.59
N LEU A 110 5.34 4.10 6.08
CA LEU A 110 6.33 3.34 6.83
C LEU A 110 7.53 2.96 5.95
N ALA A 111 7.29 2.44 4.75
CA ALA A 111 8.35 2.09 3.81
C ALA A 111 9.24 3.29 3.45
N SER A 112 8.64 4.45 3.17
CA SER A 112 9.37 5.69 2.86
C SER A 112 10.14 6.25 4.06
N ARG A 113 9.77 5.93 5.30
CA ARG A 113 10.52 6.32 6.50
C ARG A 113 11.73 5.43 6.75
N TYR A 114 11.59 4.12 6.56
CA TYR A 114 12.58 3.13 6.98
C TYR A 114 13.49 2.62 5.86
N PHE A 115 13.00 2.61 4.61
CA PHE A 115 13.67 2.00 3.46
C PHE A 115 13.78 2.93 2.25
N ARG A 116 13.63 4.24 2.44
CA ARG A 116 13.78 5.26 1.37
C ARG A 116 14.98 5.06 0.46
N ASN A 117 16.10 4.65 1.05
CA ASN A 117 17.39 4.55 0.36
C ASN A 117 17.57 3.22 -0.40
N ASP A 118 16.68 2.24 -0.21
CA ASP A 118 16.73 0.97 -0.94
C ASP A 118 15.85 1.08 -2.20
N ARG A 119 16.49 1.01 -3.37
CA ARG A 119 15.84 1.06 -4.69
C ARG A 119 14.88 -0.11 -4.92
N ARG A 120 15.00 -1.20 -4.15
CA ARG A 120 14.12 -2.37 -4.25
C ARG A 120 12.77 -2.14 -3.58
N THR A 121 12.62 -1.11 -2.74
CA THR A 121 11.39 -0.86 -1.97
C THR A 121 10.17 -0.67 -2.87
N ILE A 122 10.27 0.16 -3.92
CA ILE A 122 9.17 0.42 -4.85
C ILE A 122 8.81 -0.85 -5.64
N PRO A 123 9.76 -1.57 -6.29
CA PRO A 123 9.48 -2.85 -6.94
C PRO A 123 8.79 -3.88 -6.04
N PHE A 124 9.22 -4.02 -4.78
CA PHE A 124 8.58 -4.95 -3.83
C PHE A 124 7.15 -4.54 -3.49
N LEU A 125 6.89 -3.25 -3.27
CA LEU A 125 5.53 -2.74 -3.03
C LEU A 125 4.62 -2.98 -4.24
N MET A 126 5.14 -2.74 -5.45
CA MET A 126 4.42 -3.00 -6.70
C MET A 126 4.13 -4.49 -6.90
N GLY A 127 5.12 -5.36 -6.68
CA GLY A 127 4.94 -6.81 -6.75
C GLY A 127 3.88 -7.29 -5.77
N SER A 128 3.83 -6.69 -4.58
CA SER A 128 2.81 -7.00 -3.58
C SER A 128 1.41 -6.53 -4.00
N VAL A 129 1.29 -5.34 -4.60
CA VAL A 129 0.02 -4.86 -5.19
C VAL A 129 -0.49 -5.85 -6.24
N VAL A 130 0.36 -6.28 -7.17
CA VAL A 130 -0.03 -7.23 -8.23
C VAL A 130 -0.47 -8.57 -7.62
N PHE A 131 0.32 -9.12 -6.69
CA PHE A 131 0.01 -10.38 -6.03
C PHE A 131 -1.35 -10.31 -5.32
N TRP A 132 -1.58 -9.27 -4.51
CA TRP A 132 -2.82 -9.14 -3.76
C TRP A 132 -4.02 -8.73 -4.62
N SER A 133 -3.84 -7.97 -5.70
CA SER A 133 -4.90 -7.74 -6.70
C SER A 133 -5.43 -9.06 -7.21
N ILE A 134 -4.56 -9.98 -7.63
CA ILE A 134 -4.98 -11.29 -8.14
C ILE A 134 -5.70 -12.07 -7.04
N VAL A 135 -5.09 -12.22 -5.86
CA VAL A 135 -5.65 -12.99 -4.73
C VAL A 135 -7.01 -12.47 -4.28
N LEU A 136 -7.15 -11.16 -4.09
CA LEU A 136 -8.40 -10.56 -3.63
C LEU A 136 -9.48 -10.60 -4.71
N THR A 137 -9.13 -10.44 -5.99
CA THR A 137 -10.09 -10.61 -7.08
C THR A 137 -10.54 -12.06 -7.22
N THR A 138 -9.66 -13.07 -7.11
CA THR A 138 -10.10 -14.48 -7.08
C THR A 138 -11.01 -14.77 -5.89
N LEU A 139 -10.65 -14.30 -4.69
CA LEU A 139 -11.51 -14.45 -3.51
C LEU A 139 -12.87 -13.79 -3.73
N THR A 140 -12.89 -12.58 -4.29
CA THR A 140 -14.13 -11.88 -4.62
C THR A 140 -14.95 -12.65 -5.66
N ALA A 141 -14.32 -13.19 -6.71
CA ALA A 141 -15.01 -13.95 -7.75
C ALA A 141 -15.55 -15.30 -7.23
N LEU A 142 -14.90 -15.91 -6.23
CA LEU A 142 -15.38 -17.11 -5.55
C LEU A 142 -16.58 -16.83 -4.65
N VAL A 143 -16.62 -15.66 -4.00
CA VAL A 143 -17.70 -15.24 -3.10
C VAL A 143 -18.81 -14.52 -3.86
N GLY A 144 -18.54 -13.94 -5.04
CA GLY A 144 -19.50 -13.22 -5.88
C GLY A 144 -20.81 -13.97 -6.15
N PRO A 145 -20.77 -15.28 -6.48
CA PRO A 145 -21.98 -16.09 -6.64
C PRO A 145 -22.84 -16.25 -5.37
N LEU A 146 -22.37 -15.79 -4.20
CA LEU A 146 -23.14 -15.76 -2.95
C LEU A 146 -23.90 -14.44 -2.75
N PHE A 147 -23.62 -13.42 -3.57
CA PHE A 147 -24.22 -12.08 -3.50
C PHE A 147 -25.12 -11.74 -4.69
N ASP A 148 -25.21 -12.64 -5.68
CA ASP A 148 -26.23 -12.65 -6.75
C ASP A 148 -27.48 -13.41 -6.27
#